data_AF-A0A364VE91-F1
#
_entry.id   AF-A0A364VE91-F1
#
_cell.length_a   1.000
_cell.length_b   1.000
_cell.length_c   1.000
_cell.angle_alpha   90.00
_cell.angle_beta   90.00
_cell.angle_gamma   90.00
#
_symmetry.space_group_name_H-M   'P 1'
#
loop_
_entity.id
_entity.type
_entity.pdbx_description
1 polymer ?
#
loop_
_entity_poly.entity_id
_entity_poly.type
_entity_poly.pdbx_seq_one_letter_code
_entity_poly.pdbx_strand_id
1 'polypeptide(L)'
;MADKKTVKAANEAKALVREATGDYPDPIDVTFEVRGQEVTVQCPPTIEDAPFEVPMLIEDEKPMKAFMLMAGDEGRQRMREAGATVKDFTRFIEAWQEAAGLGN
;
A
#
# COMPACT_ATOMS: atom_id res chain seq x y z
N MET A 1 7.88 -3.82 -24.36
CA MET A 1 6.54 -3.83 -23.75
C MET A 1 6.26 -5.25 -23.32
N ALA A 2 6.23 -5.55 -22.02
CA ALA A 2 5.89 -6.90 -21.56
C ALA A 2 4.38 -7.11 -21.73
N ASP A 3 3.99 -8.21 -22.38
CA ASP A 3 2.60 -8.56 -22.63
C ASP A 3 1.83 -8.74 -21.31
N LYS A 4 0.64 -8.14 -21.20
CA LYS A 4 -0.19 -8.15 -19.98
C LYS A 4 -0.49 -9.57 -19.44
N LYS A 5 -0.45 -10.58 -20.32
CA LYS A 5 -0.60 -12.00 -19.96
C LYS A 5 0.59 -12.55 -19.17
N THR A 6 1.80 -12.12 -19.51
CA THR A 6 3.04 -12.60 -18.88
C THR A 6 3.19 -12.03 -17.47
N VAL A 7 2.76 -10.78 -17.27
CA VAL A 7 2.70 -10.15 -15.94
C VAL A 7 1.67 -10.84 -15.06
N LYS A 8 0.48 -11.14 -15.59
CA LYS A 8 -0.56 -11.84 -14.84
C LYS A 8 -0.12 -13.25 -14.39
N ALA A 9 0.49 -14.02 -15.29
CA ALA A 9 0.99 -15.37 -14.97
C ALA A 9 2.16 -15.35 -13.97
N ALA A 10 3.02 -14.33 -14.02
CA ALA A 10 4.10 -14.15 -13.06
C ALA A 10 3.57 -13.77 -11.66
N ASN A 11 2.49 -12.99 -11.60
CA ASN A 11 1.85 -12.60 -10.34
C ASN A 11 1.08 -13.77 -9.70
N GLU A 12 0.34 -14.54 -10.50
CA GLU A 12 -0.35 -15.76 -10.02
C GLU A 12 0.66 -16.79 -9.47
N ALA A 13 1.81 -16.95 -10.12
CA ALA A 13 2.87 -17.84 -9.64
C ALA A 13 3.50 -17.37 -8.31
N LYS A 14 3.65 -16.06 -8.11
CA LYS A 14 4.17 -15.49 -6.85
C LYS A 14 3.17 -15.62 -5.70
N ALA A 15 1.89 -15.40 -5.96
CA ALA A 15 0.83 -15.59 -4.98
C ALA A 15 0.74 -17.04 -4.49
N LEU A 16 0.87 -18.02 -5.41
CA LEU A 16 0.89 -19.45 -5.09
C LEU A 16 2.10 -19.88 -4.23
N VAL A 17 3.27 -19.31 -4.49
CA VAL A 17 4.47 -19.58 -3.68
C VAL A 17 4.31 -19.01 -2.27
N ARG A 18 3.67 -17.85 -2.13
CA ARG A 18 3.45 -17.16 -0.86
C ARG A 18 2.42 -17.84 0.04
N GLU A 19 1.32 -18.36 -0.53
CA GLU A 19 0.39 -19.23 0.21
C GLU A 19 1.06 -20.52 0.70
N ALA A 20 2.03 -21.05 -0.05
CA ALA A 20 2.72 -22.29 0.29
C ALA A 20 3.79 -22.13 1.39
N THR A 21 4.38 -20.94 1.56
CA THR A 21 5.45 -20.70 2.54
C THR A 21 4.97 -20.07 3.85
N GLY A 22 3.78 -19.46 3.88
CA GLY A 22 3.29 -18.72 5.05
C GLY A 22 4.13 -17.47 5.39
N ASP A 23 5.00 -17.07 4.47
CA ASP A 23 5.93 -15.96 4.62
C ASP A 23 5.22 -14.70 4.09
N TYR A 24 4.47 -14.04 4.97
CA TYR A 24 3.93 -12.71 4.68
C TYR A 24 5.09 -11.73 4.81
N PRO A 25 5.46 -11.01 3.73
CA PRO A 25 6.57 -10.09 3.80
C PRO A 25 6.29 -9.03 4.86
N ASP A 26 7.33 -8.68 5.62
CA ASP A 26 7.24 -7.72 6.70
C ASP A 26 6.68 -6.38 6.19
N PRO A 27 5.83 -5.69 6.98
CA PRO A 27 5.38 -4.35 6.65
C PRO A 27 6.57 -3.41 6.43
N ILE A 28 6.44 -2.52 5.46
CA ILE A 28 7.41 -1.46 5.18
C ILE A 28 7.00 -0.17 5.88
N ASP A 29 8.00 0.58 6.34
CA ASP A 29 7.80 1.93 6.86
C ASP A 29 7.63 2.92 5.70
N VAL A 30 6.47 3.57 5.65
CA VAL A 30 6.16 4.64 4.71
C VAL A 30 6.20 5.96 5.46
N THR A 31 7.20 6.79 5.13
CA THR A 31 7.37 8.10 5.75
C THR A 31 7.01 9.21 4.77
N PHE A 32 6.18 10.15 5.20
CA PHE A 32 5.77 11.30 4.40
C PHE A 32 5.50 12.52 5.29
N GLU A 33 5.56 13.72 4.68
CA GLU A 33 5.36 14.96 5.40
C GLU A 33 3.89 15.41 5.39
N VAL A 34 3.35 15.64 6.58
CA VAL A 34 2.03 16.24 6.83
C VAL A 34 2.23 17.54 7.59
N ARG A 35 1.91 18.68 6.95
CA ARG A 35 1.99 20.02 7.56
C ARG A 35 3.35 20.34 8.23
N GLY A 36 4.46 19.90 7.63
CA GLY A 36 5.81 20.07 8.19
C GLY A 36 6.17 19.08 9.32
N GLN A 37 5.37 18.05 9.54
CA GLN A 37 5.65 16.95 10.47
C GLN A 37 5.88 15.66 9.68
N GLU A 38 6.94 14.93 9.99
CA GLU A 38 7.16 13.59 9.43
C GLU A 38 6.21 12.59 10.10
N VAL A 39 5.48 11.84 9.27
CA VAL A 39 4.56 10.79 9.70
C VAL A 39 5.02 9.48 9.08
N THR A 40 5.28 8.49 9.92
CA THR A 40 5.61 7.13 9.48
C THR A 40 4.43 6.20 9.74
N VAL A 41 4.03 5.44 8.73
CA VAL A 41 2.98 4.42 8.81
C VAL A 41 3.50 3.09 8.27
N GLN A 42 3.10 1.99 8.89
CA GLN A 42 3.45 0.66 8.39
C GLN A 42 2.43 0.21 7.36
N CYS A 43 2.91 -0.24 6.21
CA CYS A 43 2.07 -0.68 5.11
C CYS A 43 2.58 -2.00 4.53
N PRO A 44 1.71 -2.78 3.87
CA PRO A 44 2.14 -3.93 3.08
C PRO A 44 3.12 -3.50 1.98
N PRO A 45 4.14 -4.31 1.67
CA PRO A 45 5.11 -3.97 0.62
C PRO A 45 4.51 -4.02 -0.79
N THR A 46 3.42 -4.75 -1.01
CA THR A 46 2.69 -4.74 -2.29
C THR A 46 1.17 -4.81 -2.09
N ILE A 47 0.40 -4.53 -3.14
CA ILE A 47 -1.07 -4.69 -3.13
C ILE A 47 -1.46 -6.16 -2.96
N GLU A 48 -0.67 -7.08 -3.50
CA GLU A 48 -0.88 -8.53 -3.35
C GLU A 48 -0.66 -8.97 -1.90
N ASP A 49 0.08 -8.18 -1.12
CA ASP A 49 0.33 -8.41 0.30
C ASP A 49 -0.67 -7.73 1.23
N ALA A 50 -1.54 -6.89 0.69
CA ALA A 50 -2.53 -6.15 1.46
C ALA A 50 -3.75 -7.02 1.87
N PRO A 51 -4.55 -6.56 2.85
CA PRO A 51 -5.83 -7.21 3.17
C PRO A 51 -6.67 -7.42 1.91
N PHE A 52 -7.39 -8.54 1.83
CA PHE A 52 -8.15 -8.94 0.62
C PHE A 52 -9.14 -7.86 0.13
N GLU A 53 -9.62 -7.00 1.03
CA GLU A 53 -10.54 -5.90 0.74
C GLU A 53 -9.87 -4.77 -0.04
N VAL A 54 -8.54 -4.62 0.06
CA VAL A 54 -7.78 -3.55 -0.61
C VAL A 54 -7.91 -3.62 -2.14
N PRO A 55 -7.61 -4.73 -2.83
CA PRO A 55 -7.80 -4.81 -4.28
C PRO A 55 -9.28 -4.62 -4.67
N MET A 56 -10.22 -5.16 -3.89
CA MET A 56 -11.66 -4.96 -4.14
C MET A 56 -12.06 -3.48 -4.06
N LEU A 57 -11.53 -2.75 -3.07
CA LEU A 57 -11.78 -1.31 -2.91
C LEU A 57 -11.16 -0.48 -4.03
N ILE A 58 -10.03 -0.92 -4.60
CA ILE A 58 -9.42 -0.27 -5.77
C ILE A 58 -10.28 -0.49 -7.02
N GLU A 59 -10.74 -1.73 -7.25
CA GLU A 59 -11.64 -2.07 -8.36
C GLU A 59 -12.97 -1.30 -8.29
N ASP A 60 -13.48 -1.07 -7.07
CA ASP A 60 -14.67 -0.28 -6.76
C ASP A 60 -14.49 1.25 -6.91
N GLU A 61 -13.34 1.70 -7.43
CA GLU A 61 -12.97 3.13 -7.53
C GLU A 61 -12.97 3.86 -6.16
N LYS A 62 -12.62 3.14 -5.08
CA LYS A 62 -12.51 3.67 -3.71
C LYS A 62 -11.06 3.62 -3.20
N PRO A 63 -10.07 4.21 -3.90
CA PRO A 63 -8.67 4.14 -3.52
C PRO A 63 -8.42 4.73 -2.12
N MET A 64 -9.14 5.80 -1.75
CA MET A 64 -9.05 6.37 -0.41
C MET A 64 -9.32 5.36 0.70
N LYS A 65 -10.34 4.52 0.53
CA LYS A 65 -10.64 3.48 1.54
C LYS A 65 -9.60 2.36 1.51
N ALA A 66 -9.12 1.98 0.33
CA ALA A 66 -8.11 0.94 0.16
C ALA A 66 -6.80 1.30 0.87
N PHE A 67 -6.26 2.49 0.61
CA PHE A 67 -5.02 2.98 1.23
C PHE A 67 -5.18 3.26 2.72
N MET A 68 -6.35 3.75 3.16
CA MET A 68 -6.64 3.90 4.59
C MET A 68 -6.71 2.55 5.31
N LEU A 69 -7.15 1.49 4.63
CA LEU A 69 -7.12 0.14 5.16
C LEU A 69 -5.68 -0.40 5.23
N MET A 70 -4.86 -0.12 4.20
CA MET A 70 -3.44 -0.49 4.20
C MET A 70 -2.63 0.16 5.33
N ALA A 71 -2.92 1.42 5.65
CA ALA A 71 -2.27 2.12 6.76
C ALA A 71 -2.66 1.59 8.16
N GLY A 72 -3.71 0.76 8.26
CA GLY A 72 -4.21 0.22 9.52
C GLY A 72 -4.79 1.27 10.48
N ASP A 73 -5.21 0.84 11.67
CA ASP A 73 -5.74 1.75 12.70
C ASP A 73 -4.69 2.75 13.21
N GLU A 74 -3.48 2.26 13.46
CA GLU A 74 -2.40 3.09 14.01
C GLU A 74 -1.92 4.14 13.01
N GLY A 75 -1.70 3.77 11.74
CA GLY A 75 -1.30 4.72 10.71
C GLY A 75 -2.38 5.78 10.46
N ARG A 76 -3.66 5.39 10.48
CA ARG A 76 -4.79 6.33 10.43
C ARG A 76 -4.81 7.28 11.61
N GLN A 77 -4.52 6.80 12.82
CA GLN A 77 -4.43 7.64 14.00
C GLN A 77 -3.28 8.64 13.89
N ARG A 78 -2.07 8.20 13.49
CA ARG A 78 -0.90 9.09 13.29
C ARG A 78 -1.17 10.17 12.25
N MET A 79 -1.77 9.80 11.11
CA MET A 79 -2.21 10.74 10.09
C MET A 79 -3.20 11.76 10.65
N ARG A 80 -4.18 11.32 11.45
CA ARG A 80 -5.18 12.19 12.06
C ARG A 80 -4.54 13.16 13.07
N GLU A 81 -3.63 12.69 13.91
CA GLU A 81 -2.91 13.48 14.90
C GLU A 81 -2.02 14.55 14.26
N ALA A 82 -1.38 14.22 13.13
CA ALA A 82 -0.64 15.19 12.31
C ALA A 82 -1.55 16.16 11.53
N GLY A 83 -2.88 15.98 11.59
CA GLY A 83 -3.84 16.83 10.90
C GLY A 83 -3.86 16.60 9.38
N ALA A 84 -3.57 15.37 8.93
CA ALA A 84 -3.61 15.00 7.53
C ALA A 84 -4.98 15.33 6.90
N THR A 85 -4.92 15.83 5.69
CA THR A 85 -6.07 16.18 4.87
C THR A 85 -6.09 15.35 3.60
N VAL A 86 -7.17 15.45 2.82
CA VAL A 86 -7.27 14.79 1.52
C VAL A 86 -6.10 15.16 0.59
N LYS A 87 -5.47 16.33 0.76
CA LYS A 87 -4.31 16.74 -0.04
C LYS A 87 -3.06 15.93 0.26
N ASP A 88 -2.91 15.47 1.50
CA ASP A 88 -1.74 14.69 1.94
C ASP A 88 -1.86 13.21 1.52
N PHE A 89 -3.07 12.79 1.13
CA PHE A 89 -3.34 11.44 0.70
C PHE A 89 -2.57 11.05 -0.58
N THR A 90 -2.42 11.97 -1.54
CA THR A 90 -1.60 11.72 -2.73
C THR A 90 -0.14 11.48 -2.36
N ARG A 91 0.40 12.26 -1.42
CA ARG A 91 1.78 12.10 -0.92
C ARG A 91 1.99 10.77 -0.23
N PHE A 92 0.99 10.32 0.54
CA PHE A 92 1.03 8.99 1.16
C PHE A 92 1.11 7.89 0.10
N ILE A 93 0.29 7.95 -0.96
CA ILE A 93 0.34 6.97 -2.05
C ILE A 93 1.71 6.99 -2.73
N GLU A 94 2.23 8.17 -3.06
CA GLU A 94 3.54 8.34 -3.69
C GLU A 94 4.66 7.76 -2.81
N ALA A 95 4.68 8.10 -1.52
CA ALA A 95 5.65 7.58 -0.57
C ALA A 95 5.55 6.06 -0.41
N TRP A 96 4.34 5.51 -0.41
CA TRP A 96 4.15 4.05 -0.39
C TRP A 96 4.66 3.39 -1.67
N GLN A 97 4.39 3.97 -2.85
CA GLN A 97 4.90 3.46 -4.13
C GLN A 97 6.44 3.51 -4.18
N GLU A 98 7.05 4.57 -3.66
CA GLU A 98 8.50 4.70 -3.55
C GLU A 98 9.09 3.64 -2.60
N ALA A 99 8.53 3.51 -1.39
CA ALA A 99 8.97 2.54 -0.40
C ALA A 99 8.76 1.07 -0.86
N ALA A 100 7.70 0.82 -1.63
CA ALA A 100 7.42 -0.48 -2.25
C ALA A 100 8.31 -0.80 -3.47
N GLY A 101 9.16 0.15 -3.91
CA GLY A 101 9.96 0.00 -5.13
C GLY A 101 9.13 -0.06 -6.42
N LEU A 102 7.91 0.50 -6.38
CA LEU A 102 6.99 0.62 -7.51
C LEU A 102 7.14 1.98 -8.24
N GLY A 103 7.87 2.93 -7.65
CA GLY A 103 8.27 4.17 -8.30
C GLY A 103 9.35 3.92 -9.36
N ASN A 104 9.09 4.33 -10.61
CA ASN A 104 10.14 4.55 -11.62
C ASN A 104 10.73 5.94 -11.45
#